data_AF-A0A560WM42-F1
#
_entry.id   AF-A0A560WM42-F1
#
_cell.length_a   1.000
_cell.length_b   1.000
_cell.length_c   1.000
_cell.angle_alpha   90.00
_cell.angle_beta   90.00
_cell.angle_gamma   90.00
#
_symmetry.space_group_name_H-M   'P 1'
#
loop_
_entity.id
_entity.type
_entity.pdbx_description
1 polymer ?
#
loop_
_entity_poly.entity_id
_entity_poly.type
_entity_poly.pdbx_seq_one_letter_code
_entity_poly.pdbx_strand_id
1 'polypeptide(L)'
;MTFQRARSEEQRAIRRRAILDTAAAMLAEMPVAEVSLNELSRRVGLAKSNVLRYFESREAVLLELLDDFLGSWLEALADELAGGVEADAAPEVRARQLAEVLSRSLANRVTLCDLFGAQGGVLERNVSVEVVKRHKRASLARLATMSELLRRHVPELGDDTQVFCLMCLASAGALSTYVPPPPGVLAAYAEEPDLGVLHMGLRDALRLSFTSSLLGVLPRA
;
A
#
# COMPACT_ATOMS: atom_id res chain seq x y z
N MET A 1 21.07 -26.73 -28.39
CA MET A 1 21.41 -26.44 -26.98
C MET A 1 20.88 -25.07 -26.58
N THR A 2 19.60 -24.96 -26.21
CA THR A 2 18.88 -23.67 -26.03
C THR A 2 18.64 -23.30 -24.55
N PHE A 3 19.22 -24.07 -23.61
CA PHE A 3 18.92 -24.00 -22.18
C PHE A 3 19.65 -22.90 -21.39
N GLN A 4 20.66 -22.24 -21.96
CA GLN A 4 21.55 -21.35 -21.20
C GLN A 4 20.93 -19.96 -20.91
N ARG A 5 20.02 -19.47 -21.78
CA ARG A 5 19.33 -18.18 -21.57
C ARG A 5 18.23 -18.28 -20.52
N ALA A 6 17.34 -19.27 -20.62
CA ALA A 6 16.25 -19.49 -19.66
C ALA A 6 16.77 -19.67 -18.22
N ARG A 7 17.83 -20.48 -18.03
CA ARG A 7 18.49 -20.63 -16.72
C ARG A 7 19.08 -19.32 -16.18
N SER A 8 19.61 -18.46 -17.05
CA SER A 8 20.17 -17.17 -16.63
C SER A 8 19.08 -16.16 -16.25
N GLU A 9 17.94 -16.17 -16.93
CA GLU A 9 16.78 -15.35 -16.61
C GLU A 9 16.12 -15.82 -15.32
N GLU A 10 15.98 -17.13 -15.13
CA GLU A 10 15.48 -17.73 -13.89
C GLU A 10 16.38 -17.39 -12.70
N GLN A 11 17.70 -17.55 -12.83
CA GLN A 11 18.65 -17.14 -11.80
C GLN A 11 18.56 -15.64 -11.50
N ARG A 12 18.38 -14.81 -12.53
CA ARG A 12 18.20 -13.37 -12.36
C ARG A 12 16.91 -13.06 -11.60
N ALA A 13 15.82 -13.76 -11.90
CA ALA A 13 14.54 -13.60 -11.22
C ALA A 13 14.63 -14.05 -9.74
N ILE A 14 15.26 -15.19 -9.47
CA ILE A 14 15.52 -15.68 -8.10
C ILE A 14 16.31 -14.64 -7.30
N ARG A 15 17.37 -14.07 -7.89
CA ARG A 15 18.18 -13.04 -7.23
C ARG A 15 17.40 -11.76 -6.98
N ARG A 16 16.59 -11.34 -7.94
CA ARG A 16 15.71 -10.18 -7.79
C ARG A 16 14.70 -10.38 -6.65
N ARG A 17 14.06 -11.55 -6.61
CA ARG A 17 13.12 -11.94 -5.55
C ARG A 17 13.79 -11.95 -4.18
N ALA A 18 14.98 -12.53 -4.05
CA ALA A 18 15.73 -12.52 -2.79
C ALA A 18 16.03 -11.10 -2.26
N ILE A 19 16.31 -10.13 -3.15
CA ILE A 19 16.50 -8.73 -2.75
C ILE A 19 15.18 -8.11 -2.25
N LEU A 20 14.07 -8.35 -2.95
CA LEU A 20 12.74 -7.87 -2.52
C LEU A 20 12.31 -8.48 -1.20
N ASP A 21 12.48 -9.80 -1.02
CA ASP A 21 12.13 -10.51 0.21
C ASP A 21 12.95 -10.00 1.40
N THR A 22 14.24 -9.71 1.18
CA THR A 22 15.09 -9.10 2.20
C THR A 22 14.61 -7.69 2.55
N ALA A 23 14.23 -6.87 1.56
CA ALA A 23 13.70 -5.54 1.80
C ALA A 23 12.35 -5.58 2.54
N ALA A 24 11.48 -6.54 2.21
CA ALA A 24 10.23 -6.79 2.92
C ALA A 24 10.47 -7.15 4.39
N ALA A 25 11.43 -8.04 4.67
CA ALA A 25 11.81 -8.39 6.03
C ALA A 25 12.37 -7.18 6.81
N MET A 26 13.17 -6.32 6.16
CA MET A 26 13.63 -5.08 6.78
C MET A 26 12.47 -4.16 7.16
N LEU A 27 11.47 -4.00 6.29
CA LEU A 27 10.31 -3.14 6.57
C LEU A 27 9.39 -3.68 7.67
N ALA A 28 9.51 -4.96 8.04
CA ALA A 28 8.85 -5.50 9.23
C ALA A 28 9.57 -5.12 10.53
N GLU A 29 10.83 -4.68 10.44
CA GLU A 29 11.68 -4.33 11.60
C GLU A 29 11.93 -2.83 11.74
N MET A 30 11.86 -2.06 10.64
CA MET A 30 12.23 -0.64 10.63
C MET A 30 11.35 0.19 9.70
N PRO A 31 11.24 1.51 9.97
CA PRO A 31 10.48 2.42 9.11
C PRO A 31 11.02 2.51 7.68
N VAL A 32 10.12 2.88 6.76
CA VAL A 32 10.45 3.08 5.33
C VAL A 32 11.62 4.03 5.15
N ALA A 33 11.84 5.02 6.03
CA ALA A 33 12.94 5.98 5.95
C ALA A 33 14.32 5.41 6.34
N GLU A 34 14.37 4.39 7.22
CA GLU A 34 15.62 3.84 7.78
C GLU A 34 16.24 2.71 6.94
N VAL A 35 15.44 2.08 6.07
CA VAL A 35 15.98 1.11 5.10
C VAL A 35 17.16 1.74 4.35
N SER A 36 18.24 1.03 4.09
CA SER A 36 19.34 1.60 3.30
C SER A 36 19.86 0.59 2.32
N LEU A 37 20.39 1.07 1.19
CA LEU A 37 20.98 0.16 0.20
C LEU A 37 22.18 -0.60 0.78
N ASN A 38 22.91 0.03 1.71
CA ASN A 38 24.05 -0.60 2.39
C ASN A 38 23.57 -1.74 3.30
N GLU A 39 22.55 -1.48 4.12
CA GLU A 39 21.99 -2.49 5.03
C GLU A 39 21.29 -3.62 4.26
N LEU A 40 20.57 -3.29 3.20
CA LEU A 40 19.97 -4.27 2.29
C LEU A 40 21.03 -5.19 1.68
N SER A 41 22.11 -4.60 1.16
CA SER A 41 23.25 -5.35 0.59
C SER A 41 23.86 -6.31 1.61
N ARG A 42 24.07 -5.83 2.85
CA ARG A 42 24.59 -6.62 3.95
C ARG A 42 23.68 -7.81 4.29
N ARG A 43 22.37 -7.59 4.43
CA ARG A 43 21.40 -8.61 4.82
C ARG A 43 21.16 -9.66 3.73
N VAL A 44 21.11 -9.26 2.46
CA VAL A 44 20.96 -10.20 1.33
C VAL A 44 22.28 -10.94 1.00
N GLY A 45 23.39 -10.55 1.63
CA GLY A 45 24.71 -11.16 1.41
C GLY A 45 25.31 -10.84 0.04
N LEU A 46 24.99 -9.67 -0.52
CA LEU A 46 25.51 -9.23 -1.81
C LEU A 46 26.31 -7.94 -1.65
N ALA A 47 27.38 -7.78 -2.44
CA ALA A 47 28.04 -6.49 -2.57
C ALA A 47 27.04 -5.44 -3.10
N LYS A 48 27.17 -4.18 -2.67
CA LYS A 48 26.32 -3.08 -3.13
C LYS A 48 26.27 -2.96 -4.66
N SER A 49 27.42 -3.11 -5.32
CA SER A 49 27.53 -3.12 -6.78
C SER A 49 26.74 -4.27 -7.43
N ASN A 50 26.58 -5.41 -6.76
CA ASN A 50 25.77 -6.52 -7.26
C ASN A 50 24.27 -6.25 -7.10
N VAL A 51 23.83 -5.65 -6.00
CA VAL A 51 22.43 -5.22 -5.84
C VAL A 51 22.06 -4.19 -6.92
N LEU A 52 22.98 -3.25 -7.19
CA LEU A 52 22.82 -2.21 -8.21
C LEU A 52 22.67 -2.73 -9.65
N ARG A 53 23.05 -3.99 -9.92
CA ARG A 53 22.79 -4.65 -11.22
C ARG A 53 21.33 -5.03 -11.43
N TYR A 54 20.57 -5.15 -10.33
CA TYR A 54 19.15 -5.51 -10.36
C TYR A 54 18.27 -4.27 -10.16
N PHE A 55 18.65 -3.37 -9.26
CA PHE A 55 17.89 -2.17 -8.94
C PHE A 55 18.81 -0.96 -8.92
N GLU A 56 18.48 0.10 -9.64
CA GLU A 56 19.34 1.28 -9.73
C GLU A 56 19.51 2.05 -8.41
N SER A 57 18.57 1.88 -7.48
CA SER A 57 18.56 2.55 -6.18
C SER A 57 17.75 1.75 -5.16
N ARG A 58 17.79 2.18 -3.89
CA ARG A 58 16.91 1.66 -2.85
C ARG A 58 15.45 1.98 -3.19
N GLU A 59 15.19 3.19 -3.64
CA GLU A 59 13.86 3.66 -4.02
C GLU A 59 13.27 2.78 -5.12
N ALA A 60 14.07 2.36 -6.10
CA ALA A 60 13.65 1.41 -7.13
C ALA A 60 13.29 0.03 -6.56
N VAL A 61 13.94 -0.44 -5.49
CA VAL A 61 13.56 -1.67 -4.78
C VAL A 61 12.19 -1.48 -4.10
N LEU A 62 12.02 -0.36 -3.39
CA LEU A 62 10.83 -0.09 -2.59
C LEU A 62 9.58 0.18 -3.47
N LEU A 63 9.74 0.83 -4.63
CA LEU A 63 8.64 1.01 -5.58
C LEU A 63 8.16 -0.32 -6.16
N GLU A 64 9.07 -1.23 -6.50
CA GLU A 64 8.68 -2.55 -6.98
C GLU A 64 8.05 -3.39 -5.87
N LEU A 65 8.56 -3.28 -4.64
CA LEU A 65 7.96 -3.94 -3.49
C LEU A 65 6.54 -3.41 -3.19
N LEU A 66 6.32 -2.11 -3.35
CA LEU A 66 4.98 -1.50 -3.26
C LEU A 66 4.02 -2.09 -4.30
N ASP A 67 4.48 -2.28 -5.54
CA ASP A 67 3.66 -2.89 -6.61
C ASP A 67 3.31 -4.36 -6.33
N ASP A 68 4.23 -5.11 -5.71
CA ASP A 68 4.03 -6.49 -5.24
C ASP A 68 3.02 -6.54 -4.07
N PHE A 69 3.17 -5.67 -3.08
CA PHE A 69 2.26 -5.60 -1.93
C PHE A 69 0.85 -5.17 -2.33
N LEU A 70 0.70 -4.20 -3.24
CA LEU A 70 -0.59 -3.84 -3.80
C LEU A 70 -1.24 -5.03 -4.53
N GLY A 71 -0.46 -5.80 -5.30
CA GLY A 71 -0.97 -6.99 -5.98
C GLY A 71 -1.52 -8.03 -5.02
N SER A 72 -0.71 -8.43 -4.04
CA SER A 72 -1.11 -9.41 -3.03
C SER A 72 -2.28 -8.92 -2.17
N TRP A 73 -2.32 -7.63 -1.84
CA TRP A 73 -3.45 -7.06 -1.12
C TRP A 73 -4.75 -7.12 -1.94
N LEU A 74 -4.71 -6.81 -3.24
CA LEU A 74 -5.90 -6.86 -4.09
C LEU A 74 -6.44 -8.29 -4.26
N GLU A 75 -5.56 -9.29 -4.33
CA GLU A 75 -5.96 -10.71 -4.35
C GLU A 75 -6.71 -11.07 -3.06
N ALA A 76 -6.15 -10.74 -1.90
CA ALA A 76 -6.80 -11.00 -0.61
C ALA A 76 -8.09 -10.17 -0.44
N LEU A 77 -8.10 -8.93 -0.91
CA LEU A 77 -9.25 -8.03 -0.83
C LEU A 77 -10.46 -8.59 -1.58
N ALA A 78 -10.25 -9.31 -2.68
CA ALA A 78 -11.34 -9.91 -3.43
C ALA A 78 -12.14 -10.92 -2.59
N ASP A 79 -11.43 -11.78 -1.85
CA ASP A 79 -12.07 -12.74 -0.94
C ASP A 79 -12.73 -12.03 0.25
N GLU A 80 -12.06 -11.02 0.83
CA GLU A 80 -12.60 -10.24 1.95
C GLU A 80 -13.89 -9.47 1.57
N LEU A 81 -13.99 -8.97 0.33
CA LEU A 81 -15.18 -8.29 -0.17
C LEU A 81 -16.32 -9.26 -0.47
N ALA A 82 -16.02 -10.42 -1.05
CA ALA A 82 -17.00 -11.46 -1.33
C ALA A 82 -17.72 -11.96 -0.06
N GLY A 83 -16.99 -12.06 1.06
CA GLY A 83 -17.58 -12.43 2.35
C GLY A 83 -18.06 -11.25 3.20
N GLY A 84 -17.74 -10.01 2.82
CA GLY A 84 -17.92 -8.83 3.67
C GLY A 84 -18.95 -7.82 3.19
N VAL A 85 -19.36 -7.87 1.90
CA VAL A 85 -20.36 -6.97 1.32
C VAL A 85 -21.53 -7.76 0.77
N GLU A 86 -22.72 -7.51 1.32
CA GLU A 86 -23.96 -8.18 0.96
C GLU A 86 -24.53 -7.57 -0.33
N ALA A 87 -24.61 -8.36 -1.40
CA ALA A 87 -24.99 -7.86 -2.73
C ALA A 87 -26.40 -7.26 -2.78
N ASP A 88 -27.32 -7.80 -1.96
CA ASP A 88 -28.74 -7.47 -1.88
C ASP A 88 -29.10 -6.44 -0.80
N ALA A 89 -28.12 -5.96 -0.03
CA ALA A 89 -28.33 -4.91 0.96
C ALA A 89 -28.67 -3.55 0.32
N ALA A 90 -29.16 -2.60 1.11
CA ALA A 90 -29.36 -1.22 0.63
C ALA A 90 -28.00 -0.57 0.25
N PRO A 91 -27.96 0.38 -0.71
CA PRO A 91 -26.71 1.03 -1.14
C PRO A 91 -25.87 1.60 0.02
N GLU A 92 -26.51 2.26 0.99
CA GLU A 92 -25.82 2.84 2.14
C GLU A 92 -25.28 1.79 3.11
N VAL A 93 -25.87 0.59 3.12
CA VAL A 93 -25.38 -0.55 3.90
C VAL A 93 -24.15 -1.14 3.22
N ARG A 94 -24.21 -1.38 1.89
CA ARG A 94 -23.05 -1.84 1.11
C ARG A 94 -21.87 -0.88 1.19
N ALA A 95 -22.12 0.43 1.14
CA ALA A 95 -21.08 1.45 1.31
C ALA A 95 -20.37 1.33 2.68
N ARG A 96 -21.13 1.14 3.77
CA ARG A 96 -20.54 0.96 5.10
C ARG A 96 -19.78 -0.37 5.23
N GLN A 97 -20.32 -1.45 4.67
CA GLN A 97 -19.65 -2.75 4.60
C GLN A 97 -18.33 -2.66 3.81
N LEU A 98 -18.33 -1.98 2.66
CA LEU A 98 -17.13 -1.73 1.87
C LEU A 98 -16.09 -0.92 2.67
N ALA A 99 -16.49 0.15 3.34
CA ALA A 99 -15.60 0.93 4.20
C ALA A 99 -14.99 0.09 5.33
N GLU A 100 -15.79 -0.78 5.94
CA GLU A 100 -15.35 -1.69 7.00
C GLU A 100 -14.29 -2.68 6.48
N VAL A 101 -14.55 -3.33 5.33
CA VAL A 101 -13.60 -4.26 4.72
C VAL A 101 -12.30 -3.56 4.33
N LEU A 102 -12.39 -2.43 3.62
CA LEU A 102 -11.21 -1.67 3.18
C LEU A 102 -10.36 -1.21 4.37
N SER A 103 -11.00 -0.59 5.37
CA SER A 103 -10.29 -0.05 6.56
C SER A 103 -9.60 -1.15 7.36
N ARG A 104 -10.28 -2.29 7.60
CA ARG A 104 -9.67 -3.45 8.27
C ARG A 104 -8.53 -4.03 7.45
N SER A 105 -8.72 -4.24 6.14
CA SER A 105 -7.72 -4.88 5.27
C SER A 105 -6.43 -4.06 5.16
N LEU A 106 -6.54 -2.73 5.10
CA LEU A 106 -5.41 -1.80 5.04
C LEU A 106 -4.76 -1.58 6.40
N ALA A 107 -5.53 -1.47 7.48
CA ALA A 107 -4.98 -1.35 8.83
C ALA A 107 -4.15 -2.56 9.26
N ASN A 108 -4.46 -3.75 8.73
CA ASN A 108 -3.66 -4.96 8.93
C ASN A 108 -2.37 -5.01 8.07
N ARG A 109 -2.14 -3.99 7.22
CA ARG A 109 -1.04 -3.91 6.25
C ARG A 109 -0.35 -2.54 6.34
N VAL A 110 0.07 -2.17 7.55
CA VAL A 110 0.71 -0.87 7.84
C VAL A 110 1.89 -0.60 6.92
N THR A 111 2.75 -1.58 6.66
CA THR A 111 3.90 -1.43 5.76
C THR A 111 3.51 -1.04 4.33
N LEU A 112 2.41 -1.59 3.80
CA LEU A 112 1.88 -1.18 2.50
C LEU A 112 1.44 0.29 2.53
N CYS A 113 0.73 0.69 3.59
CA CYS A 113 0.30 2.08 3.78
C CYS A 113 1.51 3.03 3.84
N ASP A 114 2.52 2.69 4.63
CA ASP A 114 3.74 3.51 4.79
C ASP A 114 4.51 3.66 3.48
N LEU A 115 4.66 2.56 2.71
CA LEU A 115 5.27 2.62 1.38
C LEU A 115 4.47 3.51 0.43
N PHE A 116 3.14 3.38 0.44
CA PHE A 116 2.28 4.22 -0.38
C PHE A 116 2.38 5.70 0.01
N GLY A 117 2.40 6.01 1.32
CA GLY A 117 2.59 7.36 1.83
C GLY A 117 3.95 7.97 1.48
N ALA A 118 5.00 7.15 1.45
CA ALA A 118 6.34 7.58 1.07
C ALA A 118 6.54 7.78 -0.44
N GLN A 119 5.65 7.25 -1.30
CA GLN A 119 5.92 7.14 -2.74
C GLN A 119 6.19 8.51 -3.40
N GLY A 120 5.31 9.51 -3.21
CA GLY A 120 5.41 10.79 -3.89
C GLY A 120 6.41 11.75 -3.24
N GLY A 121 6.60 11.64 -1.93
CA GLY A 121 7.51 12.49 -1.16
C GLY A 121 8.98 12.04 -1.23
N VAL A 122 9.22 10.74 -1.41
CA VAL A 122 10.55 10.13 -1.29
C VAL A 122 10.86 9.24 -2.49
N LEU A 123 10.07 8.20 -2.73
CA LEU A 123 10.47 7.11 -3.64
C LEU A 123 10.52 7.55 -5.11
N GLU A 124 9.60 8.40 -5.55
CA GLU A 124 9.53 8.88 -6.94
C GLU A 124 10.55 9.97 -7.27
N ARG A 125 11.27 10.51 -6.27
CA ARG A 125 12.21 11.63 -6.46
C ARG A 125 13.62 11.22 -6.84
N ASN A 126 14.07 10.05 -6.40
CA ASN A 126 15.47 9.60 -6.53
C ASN A 126 15.63 8.38 -7.45
N VAL A 127 14.84 8.35 -8.52
CA VAL A 127 14.82 7.27 -9.51
C VAL A 127 14.82 7.84 -10.93
N SER A 128 15.24 7.02 -11.90
CA SER A 128 15.22 7.39 -13.30
C SER A 128 13.79 7.48 -13.84
N VAL A 129 13.62 8.25 -14.91
CA VAL A 129 12.33 8.41 -15.60
C VAL A 129 11.74 7.06 -16.04
N GLU A 130 12.57 6.11 -16.45
CA GLU A 130 12.10 4.77 -16.84
C GLU A 130 11.58 3.95 -15.66
N VAL A 131 12.19 4.08 -14.47
CA VAL A 131 11.66 3.46 -13.25
C VAL A 131 10.31 4.09 -12.87
N VAL A 132 10.19 5.42 -12.91
CA VAL A 132 8.91 6.11 -12.67
C VAL A 132 7.85 5.65 -13.67
N LYS A 133 8.17 5.59 -14.97
CA LYS A 133 7.22 5.13 -16.00
C LYS A 133 6.77 3.69 -15.77
N ARG A 134 7.67 2.79 -15.39
CA ARG A 134 7.32 1.41 -15.05
C ARG A 134 6.39 1.35 -13.84
N HIS A 135 6.76 2.05 -12.76
CA HIS A 135 5.95 2.12 -11.55
C HIS A 135 4.56 2.70 -11.85
N LYS A 136 4.44 3.87 -12.48
CA LYS A 136 3.14 4.48 -12.80
C LYS A 136 2.24 3.57 -13.66
N ARG A 137 2.80 2.83 -14.62
CA ARG A 137 2.03 1.84 -15.39
C ARG A 137 1.51 0.70 -14.50
N ALA A 138 2.34 0.19 -13.60
CA ALA A 138 1.92 -0.82 -12.63
C ALA A 138 0.84 -0.26 -11.69
N SER A 139 1.03 0.94 -11.13
CA SER A 139 0.05 1.60 -10.25
C SER A 139 -1.29 1.82 -10.96
N LEU A 140 -1.29 2.25 -12.23
CA LEU A 140 -2.52 2.40 -13.01
C LEU A 140 -3.23 1.06 -13.24
N ALA A 141 -2.48 -0.01 -13.52
CA ALA A 141 -3.05 -1.35 -13.65
C ALA A 141 -3.65 -1.84 -12.32
N ARG A 142 -2.96 -1.65 -11.19
CA ARG A 142 -3.48 -1.97 -9.84
C ARG A 142 -4.73 -1.17 -9.52
N LEU A 143 -4.74 0.11 -9.84
CA LEU A 143 -5.90 0.98 -9.62
C LEU A 143 -7.10 0.56 -10.47
N ALA A 144 -6.87 0.13 -11.72
CA ALA A 144 -7.91 -0.43 -12.58
C ALA A 144 -8.49 -1.72 -11.99
N THR A 145 -7.64 -2.67 -11.56
CA THR A 145 -8.08 -3.91 -10.89
C THR A 145 -8.90 -3.62 -9.63
N MET A 146 -8.43 -2.70 -8.77
CA MET A 146 -9.17 -2.28 -7.59
C MET A 146 -10.53 -1.68 -7.98
N SER A 147 -10.56 -0.83 -9.00
CA SER A 147 -11.79 -0.18 -9.44
C SER A 147 -12.82 -1.18 -9.97
N GLU A 148 -12.39 -2.18 -10.73
CA GLU A 148 -13.25 -3.25 -11.22
C GLU A 148 -13.79 -4.10 -10.07
N LEU A 149 -12.95 -4.39 -9.08
CA LEU A 149 -13.34 -5.15 -7.91
C LEU A 149 -14.41 -4.41 -7.10
N LEU A 150 -14.18 -3.13 -6.80
CA LEU A 150 -15.10 -2.33 -6.00
C LEU A 150 -16.45 -2.12 -6.70
N ARG A 151 -16.45 -1.91 -8.03
CA ARG A 151 -17.69 -1.75 -8.82
C ARG A 151 -18.61 -2.96 -8.77
N ARG A 152 -18.07 -4.17 -8.57
CA ARG A 152 -18.91 -5.39 -8.43
C ARG A 152 -19.72 -5.40 -7.14
N HIS A 153 -19.20 -4.77 -6.09
CA HIS A 153 -19.83 -4.75 -4.76
C HIS A 153 -20.61 -3.46 -4.49
N VAL A 154 -20.18 -2.32 -5.05
CA VAL A 154 -20.86 -1.03 -4.88
C VAL A 154 -20.95 -0.35 -6.26
N PRO A 155 -21.88 -0.77 -7.12
CA PRO A 155 -22.04 -0.22 -8.46
C PRO A 155 -22.43 1.28 -8.45
N GLU A 156 -22.98 1.78 -7.35
CA GLU A 156 -23.39 3.18 -7.17
C GLU A 156 -22.23 4.17 -7.21
N LEU A 157 -21.00 3.70 -7.01
CA LEU A 157 -19.80 4.53 -7.16
C LEU A 157 -19.63 5.04 -8.61
N GLY A 158 -20.21 4.35 -9.59
CA GLY A 158 -20.20 4.77 -10.99
C GLY A 158 -18.79 5.15 -11.50
N ASP A 159 -18.72 6.27 -12.21
CA ASP A 159 -17.49 6.76 -12.82
C ASP A 159 -16.46 7.27 -11.79
N ASP A 160 -16.90 7.61 -10.58
CA ASP A 160 -16.02 8.11 -9.51
C ASP A 160 -15.23 7.00 -8.81
N THR A 161 -15.51 5.72 -9.11
CA THR A 161 -14.86 4.57 -8.46
C THR A 161 -13.33 4.65 -8.51
N GLN A 162 -12.75 5.06 -9.64
CA GLN A 162 -11.30 5.12 -9.79
C GLN A 162 -10.67 6.20 -8.90
N VAL A 163 -11.32 7.38 -8.83
CA VAL A 163 -10.88 8.47 -7.96
C VAL A 163 -11.04 8.08 -6.49
N PHE A 164 -12.15 7.42 -6.14
CA PHE A 164 -12.34 6.87 -4.80
C PHE A 164 -11.21 5.89 -4.42
N CYS A 165 -10.84 4.95 -5.30
CA CYS A 165 -9.74 4.02 -5.06
C CYS A 165 -8.42 4.74 -4.79
N LEU A 166 -8.11 5.78 -5.59
CA LEU A 166 -6.89 6.58 -5.43
C LEU A 166 -6.90 7.32 -4.09
N MET A 167 -8.02 7.97 -3.75
CA MET A 167 -8.17 8.69 -2.49
C MET A 167 -8.13 7.75 -1.28
N CYS A 168 -8.68 6.53 -1.40
CA CYS A 168 -8.61 5.49 -0.38
C CYS A 168 -7.15 5.14 -0.05
N LEU A 169 -6.33 4.85 -1.07
CA LEU A 169 -4.90 4.55 -0.89
C LEU A 169 -4.11 5.77 -0.38
N ALA A 170 -4.41 6.97 -0.88
CA ALA A 170 -3.78 8.20 -0.42
C ALA A 170 -4.09 8.49 1.06
N SER A 171 -5.34 8.36 1.48
CA SER A 171 -5.74 8.49 2.89
C SER A 171 -5.09 7.40 3.75
N ALA A 172 -4.97 6.16 3.26
CA ALA A 172 -4.27 5.09 3.96
C ALA A 172 -2.80 5.43 4.23
N GLY A 173 -2.08 5.87 3.19
CA GLY A 173 -0.68 6.27 3.34
C GLY A 173 -0.48 7.53 4.17
N ALA A 174 -1.41 8.48 4.15
CA ALA A 174 -1.35 9.66 5.00
C ALA A 174 -1.61 9.32 6.47
N LEU A 175 -2.69 8.55 6.75
CA LEU A 175 -3.11 8.23 8.11
C LEU A 175 -2.15 7.27 8.82
N SER A 176 -1.44 6.40 8.09
CA SER A 176 -0.44 5.52 8.71
C SER A 176 0.71 6.28 9.36
N THR A 177 1.06 7.48 8.85
CA THR A 177 2.12 8.32 9.44
C THR A 177 1.82 8.83 10.86
N TYR A 178 0.54 8.78 11.28
CA TYR A 178 0.12 9.18 12.63
C TYR A 178 0.06 7.99 13.62
N VAL A 179 0.33 6.76 13.18
CA VAL A 179 0.11 5.54 13.98
C VAL A 179 1.32 4.57 13.87
N PRO A 180 1.94 4.17 15.00
CA PRO A 180 1.71 4.69 16.34
C PRO A 180 2.25 6.13 16.49
N PRO A 181 1.67 6.97 17.36
CA PRO A 181 2.23 8.28 17.66
C PRO A 181 3.63 8.14 18.27
N PRO A 182 4.54 9.09 18.02
CA PRO A 182 5.87 9.05 18.60
C PRO A 182 5.80 9.20 20.14
N PRO A 183 6.82 8.71 20.90
CA PRO A 183 6.78 8.69 22.37
C PRO A 183 6.49 10.04 23.02
N GLY A 184 6.97 11.15 22.44
CA GLY A 184 6.69 12.49 22.94
C GLY A 184 5.21 12.90 22.84
N VAL A 185 4.52 12.48 21.77
CA VAL A 185 3.08 12.73 21.61
C VAL A 185 2.28 11.87 22.60
N LEU A 186 2.68 10.60 22.81
CA LEU A 186 2.06 9.74 23.80
C LEU A 186 2.23 10.26 25.23
N ALA A 187 3.40 10.79 25.56
CA ALA A 187 3.66 11.43 26.86
C ALA A 187 2.76 12.65 27.07
N ALA A 188 2.62 13.51 26.06
CA ALA A 188 1.72 14.66 26.11
C ALA A 188 0.25 14.26 26.35
N TYR A 189 -0.23 13.19 25.69
CA TYR A 189 -1.58 12.67 25.91
C TYR A 189 -1.78 12.05 27.30
N ALA A 190 -0.73 11.50 27.90
CA ALA A 190 -0.77 10.95 29.25
C ALA A 190 -0.82 12.05 30.32
N GLU A 191 -0.13 13.18 30.10
CA GLU A 191 -0.14 14.34 30.99
C GLU A 191 -1.43 15.19 30.85
N GLU A 192 -1.87 15.42 29.61
CA GLU A 192 -3.06 16.21 29.29
C GLU A 192 -4.00 15.43 28.33
N PRO A 193 -4.92 14.60 28.85
CA PRO A 193 -5.78 13.73 28.04
C PRO A 193 -6.62 14.44 26.97
N ASP A 194 -7.00 15.70 27.21
CA ASP A 194 -7.77 16.51 26.26
C ASP A 194 -7.00 16.78 24.95
N LEU A 195 -5.65 16.73 24.97
CA LEU A 195 -4.82 16.85 23.76
C LEU A 195 -4.96 15.62 22.84
N GLY A 196 -5.37 14.48 23.38
CA GLY A 196 -5.55 13.21 22.66
C GLY A 196 -6.95 13.02 22.06
N VAL A 197 -7.83 14.02 22.10
CA VAL A 197 -9.24 13.87 21.69
C VAL A 197 -9.47 13.40 20.24
N LEU A 198 -8.52 13.70 19.34
CA LEU A 198 -8.54 13.26 17.94
C LEU A 198 -7.64 12.03 17.68
N HIS A 199 -7.00 11.49 18.71
CA HIS A 199 -6.19 10.28 18.56
C HIS A 199 -7.10 9.09 18.25
N MET A 200 -6.92 8.52 17.06
CA MET A 200 -7.67 7.36 16.59
C MET A 200 -6.69 6.28 16.12
N GLY A 201 -7.06 5.02 16.33
CA GLY A 201 -6.37 3.90 15.69
C GLY A 201 -6.53 3.96 14.17
N LEU A 202 -5.55 3.44 13.42
CA LEU A 202 -5.52 3.50 11.96
C LEU A 202 -6.81 2.96 11.33
N ARG A 203 -7.33 1.81 11.81
CA ARG A 203 -8.58 1.23 11.30
C ARG A 203 -9.76 2.20 11.44
N ASP A 204 -9.93 2.83 12.59
CA ASP A 204 -11.06 3.73 12.83
C ASP A 204 -10.95 5.01 12.02
N ALA A 205 -9.74 5.57 11.90
CA ALA A 205 -9.49 6.72 11.05
C ALA A 205 -9.79 6.41 9.57
N LEU A 206 -9.34 5.25 9.07
CA LEU A 206 -9.64 4.81 7.70
C LEU A 206 -11.13 4.56 7.49
N ARG A 207 -11.78 3.86 8.43
CA ARG A 207 -13.21 3.57 8.36
C ARG A 207 -14.03 4.85 8.29
N LEU A 208 -13.71 5.84 9.14
CA LEU A 208 -14.36 7.15 9.13
C LEU A 208 -14.15 7.87 7.78
N SER A 209 -12.90 7.91 7.29
CA SER A 209 -12.57 8.53 6.01
C SER A 209 -13.33 7.88 4.84
N PHE A 210 -13.27 6.55 4.74
CA PHE A 210 -13.90 5.81 3.63
C PHE A 210 -15.42 5.85 3.70
N THR A 211 -16.02 5.73 4.88
CA THR A 211 -17.47 5.85 5.06
C THR A 211 -17.95 7.23 4.61
N SER A 212 -17.25 8.28 5.03
CA SER A 212 -17.61 9.66 4.68
C SER A 212 -17.52 9.91 3.18
N SER A 213 -16.46 9.41 2.53
CA SER A 213 -16.30 9.50 1.08
C SER A 213 -17.38 8.71 0.33
N LEU A 214 -17.65 7.46 0.73
CA LEU A 214 -18.65 6.61 0.08
C LEU A 214 -20.07 7.18 0.20
N LEU A 215 -20.49 7.57 1.40
CA LEU A 215 -21.81 8.17 1.59
C LEU A 215 -21.95 9.55 0.94
N GLY A 216 -20.84 10.25 0.72
CA GLY A 216 -20.81 11.54 0.03
C GLY A 216 -21.03 11.44 -1.48
N VAL A 217 -20.66 10.32 -2.10
CA VAL A 217 -20.80 10.09 -3.56
C VAL A 217 -22.09 9.34 -3.93
N LEU A 218 -22.76 8.69 -2.97
CA LEU A 218 -24.04 8.05 -3.24
C LEU A 218 -25.10 9.10 -3.66
N PRO A 219 -25.93 8.81 -4.68
CA PRO A 219 -27.03 9.69 -5.05
C PRO A 219 -27.94 9.96 -3.85
N ARG A 220 -28.17 11.23 -3.54
CA ARG A 220 -29.18 11.59 -2.54
C ARG A 220 -30.56 11.43 -3.18
N ALA A 221 -31.42 10.64 -2.55
CA ALA A 221 -32.83 10.52 -2.92
C ALA A 221 -33.57 11.86 -2.81
#